data_AF-A0A7W1B1B6-F1
#
_entry.id   AF-A0A7W1B1B6-F1
#
_cell.length_a   1.000
_cell.length_b   1.000
_cell.length_c   1.000
_cell.angle_alpha   90.00
_cell.angle_beta   90.00
_cell.angle_gamma   90.00
#
_symmetry.space_group_name_H-M   'P 1'
#
loop_
_entity.id
_entity.type
_entity.pdbx_description
1 polymer ?
#
loop_
_entity_poly.entity_id
_entity_poly.type
_entity_poly.pdbx_seq_one_letter_code
_entity_poly.pdbx_strand_id
1 'polypeptide(L)'
;MRRTALAAVTVIAVSVGLSGCGGDSGPSVEDAAAATGPIDIWYANNPEESAWGKAMVEAWNAEHPDEQVNGQEIPAGESSEEVITAAITAGNAPCLIYNTAPAAVPLFEKQGGLVNLSDFEDGASYIETRTGDRASQYQSPDGGYFQMPWKTNPSMIFYNKDVFTAAGLDPENPPLATYDEFLATSQTLVDNGGVQAAIWPAASSEFFQSWFDFYPLFIAASGGQQLVEDGASQFNNEAGQAAAGLWAQMYQRGLTPKENYTGDSFGDQVAAMSIVGPWAIAVYGDKVNWGVAPVPTPDGVSAEEVNTFSDEKSIGMFSACENRGT
;
A
#
# COMPACT_ATOMS: atom_id res chain seq x y z
N MET A 1 -66.98 -54.28 -37.55
CA MET A 1 -66.24 -55.25 -38.38
C MET A 1 -64.74 -55.05 -38.14
N ARG A 2 -64.03 -56.14 -37.86
CA ARG A 2 -62.58 -56.20 -37.60
C ARG A 2 -61.75 -55.92 -38.87
N ARG A 3 -60.54 -55.36 -38.70
CA ARG A 3 -59.24 -55.73 -39.33
C ARG A 3 -58.19 -54.64 -39.04
N THR A 4 -57.27 -54.81 -38.07
CA THR A 4 -55.90 -55.38 -38.15
C THR A 4 -54.93 -54.64 -39.08
N ALA A 5 -53.85 -54.06 -38.53
CA ALA A 5 -52.47 -54.59 -38.63
C ALA A 5 -51.41 -53.62 -38.06
N LEU A 6 -50.49 -54.17 -37.25
CA LEU A 6 -49.23 -53.58 -36.80
C LEU A 6 -48.21 -53.45 -37.93
N ALA A 7 -47.40 -52.40 -37.90
CA ALA A 7 -45.97 -52.32 -38.30
C ALA A 7 -45.53 -50.85 -38.17
N ALA A 8 -44.30 -50.44 -37.91
CA ALA A 8 -43.07 -51.01 -37.37
C ALA A 8 -42.21 -49.76 -37.10
N VAL A 9 -41.68 -49.60 -35.89
CA VAL A 9 -40.79 -48.48 -35.53
C VAL A 9 -39.44 -48.69 -36.21
N THR A 10 -39.04 -47.76 -37.07
CA THR A 10 -37.66 -47.67 -37.57
C THR A 10 -37.11 -46.30 -37.17
N VAL A 11 -36.24 -46.32 -36.16
CA VAL A 11 -35.48 -45.15 -35.69
C VAL A 11 -34.45 -44.82 -36.78
N ILE A 12 -34.66 -43.70 -37.47
CA ILE A 12 -33.63 -43.10 -38.32
C ILE A 12 -32.68 -42.34 -37.39
N ALA A 13 -31.49 -42.90 -37.17
CA ALA A 13 -30.39 -42.18 -36.56
C ALA A 13 -29.89 -41.13 -37.56
N VAL A 14 -30.38 -39.89 -37.42
CA VAL A 14 -29.77 -38.74 -38.08
C VAL A 14 -28.60 -38.31 -37.21
N SER A 15 -27.40 -38.71 -37.62
CA SER A 15 -26.13 -38.16 -37.14
C SER A 15 -26.02 -36.71 -37.62
N VAL A 16 -26.61 -35.80 -36.84
CA VAL A 16 -26.33 -34.36 -36.95
C VAL A 16 -24.90 -34.16 -36.49
N GLY A 17 -24.00 -34.01 -37.47
CA GLY A 17 -22.68 -33.46 -37.23
C GLY A 17 -22.84 -32.03 -36.74
N LEU A 18 -22.79 -31.85 -35.42
CA LEU A 18 -22.58 -30.55 -34.78
C LEU A 18 -21.16 -30.10 -35.15
N SER A 19 -21.04 -29.50 -36.33
CA SER A 19 -19.98 -28.53 -36.62
C SER A 19 -20.34 -27.29 -35.80
N GLY A 20 -20.03 -27.34 -34.51
CA GLY A 20 -20.16 -26.20 -33.62
C GLY A 20 -19.21 -25.12 -34.10
N CYS A 21 -19.77 -24.01 -34.57
CA CYS A 21 -19.03 -22.79 -34.80
C CYS A 21 -18.20 -22.46 -33.55
N GLY A 22 -16.89 -22.29 -33.74
CA GLY A 22 -15.98 -21.75 -32.74
C GLY A 22 -16.52 -20.41 -32.24
N GLY A 23 -17.04 -20.42 -31.02
CA GLY A 23 -17.13 -19.23 -30.21
C GLY A 23 -15.74 -18.98 -29.65
N ASP A 24 -15.25 -17.78 -29.87
CA ASP A 24 -14.01 -17.21 -29.36
C ASP A 24 -14.04 -17.30 -27.83
N SER A 25 -13.60 -18.44 -27.28
CA SER A 25 -13.16 -18.52 -25.91
C SER A 25 -11.81 -17.82 -25.91
N GLY A 26 -11.72 -16.67 -25.23
CA GLY A 26 -10.46 -16.00 -25.01
C GLY A 26 -9.38 -16.99 -24.51
N PRO A 27 -8.09 -16.63 -24.67
CA PRO A 27 -6.99 -17.52 -24.33
C PRO A 27 -7.17 -18.12 -22.93
N SER A 28 -6.86 -19.41 -22.78
CA SER A 28 -6.91 -20.04 -21.46
C SER A 28 -5.89 -19.39 -20.52
N VAL A 29 -6.04 -19.60 -19.21
CA VAL A 29 -5.07 -19.08 -18.22
C VAL A 29 -3.65 -19.56 -18.53
N GLU A 30 -3.52 -20.80 -18.99
CA GLU A 30 -2.25 -21.41 -19.39
C GLU A 30 -1.68 -20.75 -20.65
N ASP A 31 -2.53 -20.44 -21.64
CA ASP A 31 -2.10 -19.73 -22.85
C ASP A 31 -1.62 -18.31 -22.52
N ALA A 32 -2.35 -17.59 -21.67
CA ALA A 32 -1.98 -16.24 -21.26
C ALA A 32 -0.69 -16.19 -20.44
N ALA A 33 -0.45 -17.21 -19.59
CA ALA A 33 0.79 -17.35 -18.81
C ALA A 33 2.03 -17.58 -19.69
N ALA A 34 1.87 -18.27 -20.82
CA ALA A 34 2.96 -18.56 -21.75
C ALA A 34 3.14 -17.52 -22.87
N ALA A 35 2.13 -16.69 -23.13
CA ALA A 35 2.16 -15.69 -24.18
C ALA A 35 3.09 -14.52 -23.82
N THR A 36 3.95 -14.13 -24.77
CA THR A 36 4.82 -12.96 -24.68
C THR A 36 4.46 -11.94 -25.76
N GLY A 37 4.73 -10.67 -25.49
CA GLY A 37 4.40 -9.56 -26.40
C GLY A 37 4.28 -8.24 -25.66
N PRO A 38 3.83 -7.17 -26.32
CA PRO A 38 3.74 -5.87 -25.67
C PRO A 38 2.76 -5.88 -24.48
N ILE A 39 3.12 -5.19 -23.40
CA ILE A 39 2.27 -5.01 -22.22
C ILE A 39 2.19 -3.53 -21.80
N ASP A 40 1.06 -3.13 -21.23
CA ASP A 40 0.91 -1.84 -20.57
C ASP A 40 1.13 -2.00 -19.06
N ILE A 41 1.76 -1.01 -18.42
CA ILE A 41 1.94 -0.97 -16.95
C ILE A 41 1.60 0.40 -16.37
N TRP A 42 1.22 0.42 -15.10
CA TRP A 42 1.14 1.64 -14.29
C TRP A 42 2.20 1.65 -13.18
N TYR A 43 3.01 2.71 -13.15
CA TYR A 43 3.87 3.05 -12.02
C TYR A 43 3.23 4.13 -11.13
N ALA A 44 3.81 4.37 -9.96
CA ALA A 44 3.31 5.41 -9.05
C ALA A 44 3.43 6.81 -9.66
N ASN A 45 2.62 7.74 -9.15
CA ASN A 45 2.55 9.13 -9.62
C ASN A 45 3.48 10.09 -8.84
N ASN A 46 4.25 9.61 -7.87
CA ASN A 46 5.27 10.45 -7.25
C ASN A 46 6.50 10.57 -8.18
N PRO A 47 7.18 11.72 -8.21
CA PRO A 47 8.23 12.00 -9.19
C PRO A 47 9.38 10.98 -9.19
N GLU A 48 9.82 10.56 -8.02
CA GLU A 48 10.95 9.65 -7.83
C GLU A 48 10.64 8.26 -8.40
N GLU A 49 9.48 7.71 -8.06
CA GLU A 49 9.06 6.40 -8.57
C GLU A 49 8.64 6.42 -10.03
N SER A 50 8.05 7.53 -10.48
CA SER A 50 7.77 7.76 -11.91
C SER A 50 9.06 7.79 -12.72
N ALA A 51 10.10 8.47 -12.24
CA ALA A 51 11.41 8.48 -12.88
C ALA A 51 12.06 7.10 -12.88
N TRP A 52 11.99 6.38 -11.77
CA TRP A 52 12.49 5.00 -11.68
C TRP A 52 11.76 4.07 -12.64
N GLY A 53 10.43 4.09 -12.67
CA GLY A 53 9.61 3.27 -13.56
C GLY A 53 9.92 3.51 -15.03
N LYS A 54 10.06 4.78 -15.44
CA LYS A 54 10.48 5.15 -16.80
C LYS A 54 11.85 4.58 -17.16
N ALA A 55 12.82 4.66 -16.26
CA ALA A 55 14.16 4.13 -16.47
C ALA A 55 14.17 2.59 -16.59
N MET A 56 13.36 1.89 -15.79
CA MET A 56 13.23 0.42 -15.88
C MET A 56 12.57 -0.02 -17.18
N VAL A 57 11.52 0.68 -17.61
CA VAL A 57 10.87 0.42 -18.91
C VAL A 57 11.83 0.66 -20.07
N GLU A 58 12.60 1.76 -20.04
CA GLU A 58 13.61 2.04 -21.08
C GLU A 58 14.68 0.95 -21.15
N ALA A 59 15.19 0.50 -19.99
CA ALA A 59 16.18 -0.57 -19.93
C ALA A 59 15.63 -1.90 -20.44
N TRP A 60 14.42 -2.29 -20.03
CA TRP A 60 13.76 -3.51 -20.51
C TRP A 60 13.57 -3.47 -22.03
N ASN A 61 12.99 -2.39 -22.55
CA ASN A 61 12.67 -2.24 -23.97
C ASN A 61 13.91 -2.23 -24.87
N ALA A 62 15.06 -1.79 -24.36
CA ALA A 62 16.31 -1.82 -25.11
C ALA A 62 16.82 -3.26 -25.36
N GLU A 63 16.50 -4.19 -24.44
CA GLU A 63 16.94 -5.58 -24.49
C GLU A 63 15.87 -6.52 -25.06
N HIS A 64 14.59 -6.12 -25.05
CA HIS A 64 13.43 -6.97 -25.37
C HIS A 64 12.57 -6.37 -26.51
N PRO A 65 13.04 -6.38 -27.77
CA PRO A 65 12.38 -5.69 -28.89
C PRO A 65 10.97 -6.22 -29.22
N ASP A 66 10.69 -7.49 -28.94
CA ASP A 66 9.40 -8.14 -29.22
C ASP A 66 8.44 -8.13 -28.01
N GLU A 67 8.90 -7.66 -26.85
CA GLU A 67 8.26 -7.72 -25.53
C GLU A 67 8.21 -6.32 -24.89
N GLN A 68 7.81 -5.33 -25.69
CA GLN A 68 7.87 -3.92 -25.29
C GLN A 68 6.86 -3.58 -24.18
N VAL A 69 7.32 -2.88 -23.16
CA VAL A 69 6.51 -2.34 -22.08
C VAL A 69 6.14 -0.89 -22.36
N ASN A 70 4.85 -0.56 -22.32
CA ASN A 70 4.36 0.82 -22.32
C ASN A 70 3.98 1.22 -20.89
N GLY A 71 4.82 2.05 -20.26
CA GLY A 71 4.58 2.51 -18.90
C GLY A 71 4.01 3.93 -18.82
N GLN A 72 3.01 4.12 -17.96
CA GLN A 72 2.52 5.44 -17.55
C GLN A 72 2.33 5.52 -16.03
N GLU A 73 2.18 6.74 -15.52
CA GLU A 73 1.74 6.94 -14.13
C GLU A 73 0.31 6.41 -13.98
N ILE A 74 -0.01 5.85 -12.81
CA ILE A 74 -1.39 5.53 -12.47
C ILE A 74 -2.27 6.78 -12.66
N PRO A 75 -3.43 6.66 -13.34
CA PRO A 75 -4.31 7.81 -13.56
C PRO A 75 -4.69 8.50 -12.24
N ALA A 76 -4.90 9.82 -12.30
CA ALA A 76 -5.34 10.57 -11.14
C ALA A 76 -6.76 10.15 -10.72
N GLY A 77 -6.98 10.08 -9.41
CA GLY A 77 -8.27 9.81 -8.76
C GLY A 77 -8.17 10.16 -7.27
N GLU A 78 -9.23 9.91 -6.50
CA GLU A 78 -9.21 10.16 -5.04
C GLU A 78 -8.22 9.24 -4.32
N SER A 79 -8.00 8.03 -4.86
CA SER A 79 -6.97 7.09 -4.42
C SER A 79 -6.53 6.19 -5.56
N SER A 80 -5.36 5.57 -5.42
CA SER A 80 -4.89 4.55 -6.38
C SER A 80 -5.85 3.35 -6.41
N GLU A 81 -6.35 2.95 -5.24
CA GLU A 81 -7.23 1.79 -5.07
C GLU A 81 -8.59 1.98 -5.76
N GLU A 82 -9.12 3.21 -5.78
CA GLU A 82 -10.33 3.52 -6.54
C GLU A 82 -10.11 3.40 -8.04
N VAL A 83 -9.00 3.94 -8.54
CA VAL A 83 -8.64 3.88 -9.97
C VAL A 83 -8.44 2.43 -10.41
N ILE A 84 -7.76 1.62 -9.60
CA ILE A 84 -7.57 0.18 -9.83
C ILE A 84 -8.91 -0.56 -9.82
N THR A 85 -9.78 -0.29 -8.84
CA THR A 85 -11.13 -0.90 -8.77
C THR A 85 -11.94 -0.61 -10.02
N ALA A 86 -11.90 0.63 -10.50
CA ALA A 86 -12.61 1.04 -11.71
C ALA A 86 -12.06 0.30 -12.94
N ALA A 87 -10.73 0.16 -13.05
CA ALA A 87 -10.09 -0.52 -14.16
C ALA A 87 -10.38 -2.04 -14.18
N ILE A 88 -10.39 -2.70 -13.00
CA ILE A 88 -10.83 -4.09 -12.86
C ILE A 88 -12.29 -4.21 -13.33
N THR A 89 -13.18 -3.34 -12.84
CA THR A 89 -14.61 -3.38 -13.17
C THR A 89 -14.88 -3.16 -14.67
N ALA A 90 -14.09 -2.29 -15.30
CA ALA A 90 -14.18 -2.01 -16.72
C ALA A 90 -13.48 -3.07 -17.60
N GLY A 91 -12.70 -3.98 -17.01
CA GLY A 91 -11.94 -5.00 -17.74
C GLY A 91 -10.79 -4.43 -18.56
N ASN A 92 -10.23 -3.28 -18.14
CA ASN A 92 -9.17 -2.57 -18.87
C ASN A 92 -7.98 -2.16 -17.98
N ALA A 93 -7.79 -2.85 -16.85
CA ALA A 93 -6.56 -2.72 -16.07
C ALA A 93 -5.33 -3.05 -16.93
N PRO A 94 -4.20 -2.34 -16.75
CA PRO A 94 -2.93 -2.68 -17.42
C PRO A 94 -2.43 -4.06 -16.93
N CYS A 95 -1.39 -4.60 -17.57
CA CYS A 95 -0.87 -5.90 -17.16
C CYS A 95 -0.29 -5.88 -15.74
N LEU A 96 0.51 -4.85 -15.41
CA LEU A 96 1.13 -4.69 -14.09
C LEU A 96 0.79 -3.33 -13.49
N ILE A 97 0.55 -3.29 -12.17
CA ILE A 97 0.44 -2.04 -11.40
C ILE A 97 1.39 -2.11 -10.20
N TYR A 98 2.36 -1.20 -10.16
CA TYR A 98 3.43 -1.12 -9.16
C TYR A 98 3.01 -0.30 -7.92
N ASN A 99 1.76 0.16 -7.88
CA ASN A 99 1.25 1.01 -6.80
C ASN A 99 0.02 0.38 -6.10
N THR A 100 0.04 -0.94 -5.92
CA THR A 100 -1.06 -1.69 -5.31
C THR A 100 -0.85 -1.78 -3.79
N ALA A 101 -1.74 -1.22 -2.97
CA ALA A 101 -1.67 -1.41 -1.52
C ALA A 101 -2.02 -2.85 -1.13
N PRO A 102 -1.22 -3.53 -0.28
CA PRO A 102 -1.51 -4.90 0.18
C PRO A 102 -2.90 -5.04 0.82
N ALA A 103 -3.37 -4.03 1.53
CA ALA A 103 -4.71 -4.04 2.15
C ALA A 103 -5.87 -4.08 1.14
N ALA A 104 -5.65 -3.69 -0.11
CA ALA A 104 -6.66 -3.73 -1.17
C ALA A 104 -6.63 -5.04 -1.98
N VAL A 105 -5.55 -5.82 -1.91
CA VAL A 105 -5.38 -7.05 -2.69
C VAL A 105 -6.50 -8.07 -2.46
N PRO A 106 -6.96 -8.36 -1.22
CA PRO A 106 -8.09 -9.28 -1.02
C PRO A 106 -9.38 -8.85 -1.73
N LEU A 107 -9.61 -7.54 -1.87
CA LEU A 107 -10.76 -7.02 -2.61
C LEU A 107 -10.61 -7.27 -4.12
N PHE A 108 -9.43 -6.97 -4.67
CA PHE A 108 -9.14 -7.16 -6.10
C PHE A 108 -9.13 -8.63 -6.51
N GLU A 109 -8.61 -9.50 -5.65
CA GLU A 109 -8.67 -10.96 -5.79
C GLU A 109 -10.13 -11.44 -5.82
N LYS A 110 -10.96 -11.02 -4.85
CA LYS A 110 -12.38 -11.36 -4.80
C LYS A 110 -13.16 -10.89 -6.03
N GLN A 111 -12.73 -9.79 -6.67
CA GLN A 111 -13.29 -9.30 -7.93
C GLN A 111 -12.83 -10.12 -9.15
N GLY A 112 -11.90 -11.06 -8.99
CA GLY A 112 -11.25 -11.77 -10.10
C GLY A 112 -10.31 -10.89 -10.92
N GLY A 113 -9.86 -9.77 -10.34
CA GLY A 113 -9.06 -8.76 -11.01
C GLY A 113 -7.57 -9.08 -11.06
N LEU A 114 -7.10 -10.05 -10.26
CA LEU A 114 -5.68 -10.37 -10.11
C LEU A 114 -5.36 -11.77 -10.62
N VAL A 115 -4.13 -11.93 -11.11
CA VAL A 115 -3.53 -13.22 -11.46
C VAL A 115 -2.83 -13.79 -10.22
N ASN A 116 -2.99 -15.10 -9.98
CA ASN A 116 -2.21 -15.80 -8.98
C ASN A 116 -0.77 -15.97 -9.49
N LEU A 117 0.17 -15.22 -8.92
CA LEU A 117 1.58 -15.28 -9.26
C LEU A 117 2.21 -16.63 -8.89
N SER A 118 1.58 -17.40 -8.00
CA SER A 118 2.01 -18.77 -7.70
C SER A 118 1.76 -19.76 -8.84
N ASP A 119 0.99 -19.39 -9.87
CA ASP A 119 0.74 -20.24 -11.04
C ASP A 119 1.96 -20.26 -12.00
N PHE A 120 2.90 -19.32 -11.85
CA PHE A 120 4.18 -19.33 -12.56
C PHE A 120 5.16 -20.31 -11.90
N GLU A 121 6.01 -20.96 -12.70
CA GLU A 121 6.89 -22.07 -12.27
C GLU A 121 7.71 -21.73 -11.01
N ASP A 122 8.25 -20.53 -10.92
CA ASP A 122 9.07 -20.07 -9.80
C ASP A 122 8.42 -18.96 -8.96
N GLY A 123 7.21 -18.50 -9.30
CA GLY A 123 6.62 -17.27 -8.76
C GLY A 123 6.52 -17.24 -7.22
N ALA A 124 5.99 -18.29 -6.61
CA ALA A 124 5.92 -18.39 -5.15
C ALA A 124 7.32 -18.39 -4.51
N SER A 125 8.23 -19.19 -5.05
CA SER A 125 9.60 -19.30 -4.51
C SER A 125 10.40 -18.01 -4.67
N TYR A 126 10.15 -17.25 -5.74
CA TYR A 126 10.72 -15.93 -5.98
C TYR A 126 10.25 -14.94 -4.91
N ILE A 127 8.93 -14.87 -4.66
CA ILE A 127 8.33 -13.99 -3.66
C ILE A 127 8.85 -14.34 -2.26
N GLU A 128 8.87 -15.62 -1.91
CA GLU A 128 9.36 -16.10 -0.61
C GLU A 128 10.85 -15.79 -0.41
N THR A 129 11.69 -16.07 -1.41
CA THR A 129 13.14 -15.81 -1.33
C THR A 129 13.42 -14.31 -1.21
N ARG A 130 12.68 -13.48 -1.95
CA ARG A 130 12.86 -12.02 -1.94
C ARG A 130 12.36 -11.38 -0.65
N THR A 131 11.25 -11.87 -0.11
CA THR A 131 10.54 -11.24 1.02
C THR A 131 10.97 -11.83 2.37
N GLY A 132 11.54 -13.02 2.36
CA GLY A 132 11.96 -13.75 3.57
C GLY A 132 10.77 -14.06 4.48
N ASP A 133 10.99 -13.99 5.79
CA ASP A 133 10.00 -14.38 6.81
C ASP A 133 8.69 -13.57 6.75
N ARG A 134 8.68 -12.43 6.04
CA ARG A 134 7.50 -11.59 5.86
C ARG A 134 6.60 -12.02 4.69
N ALA A 135 7.05 -12.95 3.85
CA ALA A 135 6.31 -13.38 2.66
C ALA A 135 4.87 -13.82 3.00
N SER A 136 4.70 -14.55 4.10
CA SER A 136 3.40 -15.04 4.58
C SER A 136 2.36 -13.93 4.83
N GLN A 137 2.77 -12.68 5.04
CA GLN A 137 1.87 -11.54 5.21
C GLN A 137 1.15 -11.15 3.90
N TYR A 138 1.69 -11.55 2.76
CA TYR A 138 1.17 -11.25 1.42
C TYR A 138 0.48 -12.45 0.76
N GLN A 139 0.48 -13.60 1.43
CA GLN A 139 -0.16 -14.82 0.96
C GLN A 139 -1.68 -14.73 1.18
N SER A 140 -2.46 -15.05 0.16
CA SER A 140 -3.92 -15.16 0.27
C SER A 140 -4.29 -16.34 1.18
N PRO A 141 -5.47 -16.35 1.83
CA PRO A 141 -5.95 -17.48 2.61
C PRO A 141 -5.97 -18.83 1.87
N ASP A 142 -5.99 -18.83 0.54
CA ASP A 142 -5.94 -20.04 -0.28
C ASP A 142 -4.50 -20.57 -0.52
N GLY A 143 -3.48 -19.85 -0.05
CA GLY A 143 -2.06 -20.17 -0.21
C GLY A 143 -1.40 -19.55 -1.44
N GLY A 144 -2.15 -18.88 -2.32
CA GLY A 144 -1.64 -18.18 -3.49
C GLY A 144 -1.01 -16.82 -3.16
N TYR A 145 -0.21 -16.30 -4.08
CA TYR A 145 0.30 -14.93 -4.04
C TYR A 145 -0.32 -14.13 -5.19
N PHE A 146 -1.16 -13.14 -4.86
CA PHE A 146 -1.78 -12.25 -5.85
C PHE A 146 -1.07 -10.90 -5.97
N GLN A 147 0.08 -10.79 -5.32
CA GLN A 147 0.87 -9.59 -5.24
C GLN A 147 2.33 -9.95 -4.95
N MET A 148 3.25 -9.09 -5.38
CA MET A 148 4.65 -9.16 -5.00
C MET A 148 5.05 -7.86 -4.30
N PRO A 149 5.38 -7.88 -3.00
CA PRO A 149 5.84 -6.69 -2.31
C PRO A 149 7.18 -6.22 -2.90
N TRP A 150 7.32 -4.92 -3.14
CA TRP A 150 8.55 -4.36 -3.72
C TRP A 150 9.12 -3.16 -2.96
N LYS A 151 8.28 -2.46 -2.17
CA LYS A 151 8.74 -1.40 -1.26
C LYS A 151 7.94 -1.38 0.04
N THR A 152 8.60 -0.92 1.09
CA THR A 152 8.05 -0.70 2.43
C THR A 152 8.54 0.65 2.93
N ASN A 153 7.63 1.51 3.36
CA ASN A 153 7.89 2.89 3.78
C ASN A 153 7.38 3.10 5.21
N PRO A 154 8.19 2.80 6.24
CA PRO A 154 7.77 2.95 7.63
C PRO A 154 7.53 4.43 7.97
N SER A 155 6.41 4.70 8.64
CA SER A 155 6.09 6.03 9.15
C SER A 155 6.81 6.24 10.48
N MET A 156 7.61 7.29 10.58
CA MET A 156 8.44 7.58 11.75
C MET A 156 8.33 9.07 12.11
N ILE A 157 8.82 9.45 13.29
CA ILE A 157 8.92 10.86 13.68
C ILE A 157 10.15 11.44 13.01
N PHE A 158 9.94 12.36 12.07
CA PHE A 158 10.96 13.30 11.62
C PHE A 158 10.93 14.51 12.55
N TYR A 159 12.10 14.97 13.00
CA TYR A 159 12.21 16.12 13.91
C TYR A 159 13.32 17.08 13.47
N ASN A 160 13.13 18.38 13.72
CA ASN A 160 14.09 19.41 13.35
C ASN A 160 15.13 19.61 14.46
N LYS A 161 16.37 19.17 14.22
CA LYS A 161 17.48 19.22 15.17
C LYS A 161 17.84 20.64 15.62
N ASP A 162 17.67 21.63 14.75
CA ASP A 162 17.94 23.03 15.09
C ASP A 162 16.88 23.56 16.05
N VAL A 163 15.61 23.19 15.87
CA VAL A 163 14.52 23.53 16.80
C VAL A 163 14.72 22.86 18.16
N PHE A 164 15.14 21.59 18.18
CA PHE A 164 15.47 20.87 19.43
C PHE A 164 16.62 21.56 20.17
N THR A 165 17.69 21.92 19.45
CA THR A 165 18.84 22.64 20.03
C THR A 165 18.43 24.00 20.58
N ALA A 166 17.60 24.77 19.84
CA ALA A 166 17.09 26.06 20.28
C ALA A 166 16.23 25.95 21.56
N ALA A 167 15.47 24.86 21.68
CA ALA A 167 14.67 24.54 22.87
C ALA A 167 15.50 24.01 24.05
N GLY A 168 16.81 23.81 23.88
CA GLY A 168 17.73 23.31 24.90
C GLY A 168 17.72 21.78 25.07
N LEU A 169 17.23 21.05 24.08
CA LEU A 169 17.19 19.58 24.05
C LEU A 169 18.40 19.01 23.29
N ASP A 170 18.79 17.77 23.59
CA ASP A 170 19.80 17.04 22.82
C ASP A 170 19.19 16.59 21.48
N PRO A 171 19.66 17.12 20.33
CA PRO A 171 19.13 16.75 19.01
C PRO A 171 19.64 15.39 18.52
N GLU A 172 20.62 14.77 19.18
CA GLU A 172 21.12 13.45 18.77
C GLU A 172 20.42 12.31 19.53
N ASN A 173 19.95 12.58 20.75
CA ASN A 173 19.19 11.62 21.56
C ASN A 173 17.98 12.29 22.24
N PRO A 174 16.99 12.76 21.46
CA PRO A 174 15.85 13.45 22.02
C PRO A 174 14.95 12.52 22.85
N PRO A 175 14.38 12.99 23.99
CA PRO A 175 13.44 12.21 24.77
C PRO A 175 12.08 12.12 24.07
N LEU A 176 11.88 11.04 23.31
CA LEU A 176 10.69 10.78 22.51
C LEU A 176 10.19 9.32 22.64
N ALA A 177 10.74 8.51 23.54
CA ALA A 177 10.46 7.07 23.56
C ALA A 177 9.14 6.74 24.26
N THR A 178 8.78 7.51 25.28
CA THR A 178 7.52 7.35 26.03
C THR A 178 6.50 8.44 25.69
N TYR A 179 5.22 8.21 25.97
CA TYR A 179 4.19 9.25 25.85
C TYR A 179 4.46 10.46 26.76
N ASP A 180 4.97 10.22 27.97
CA ASP A 180 5.31 11.29 28.92
C ASP A 180 6.48 12.15 28.42
N GLU A 181 7.54 11.49 27.92
CA GLU A 181 8.68 12.16 27.28
C GLU A 181 8.23 12.95 26.06
N PHE A 182 7.45 12.33 25.16
CA PHE A 182 6.96 12.98 23.95
C PHE A 182 6.12 14.22 24.28
N LEU A 183 5.23 14.16 25.28
CA LEU A 183 4.43 15.31 25.72
C LEU A 183 5.28 16.42 26.34
N ALA A 184 6.25 16.07 27.19
CA ALA A 184 7.16 17.04 27.82
C ALA A 184 8.08 17.72 26.80
N THR A 185 8.61 16.95 25.85
CA THR A 185 9.40 17.43 24.73
C THR A 185 8.56 18.34 23.84
N SER A 186 7.35 17.92 23.46
CA SER A 186 6.43 18.74 22.66
C SER A 186 6.12 20.08 23.31
N GLN A 187 5.89 20.11 24.62
CA GLN A 187 5.71 21.35 25.38
C GLN A 187 6.95 22.24 25.31
N THR A 188 8.13 21.67 25.54
CA THR A 188 9.41 22.40 25.51
C THR A 188 9.69 22.99 24.13
N LEU A 189 9.36 22.26 23.05
CA LEU A 189 9.52 22.73 21.68
C LEU A 189 8.61 23.91 21.36
N VAL A 190 7.35 23.88 21.78
CA VAL A 190 6.42 25.01 21.57
C VAL A 190 6.81 26.23 22.41
N ASP A 191 7.24 26.03 23.66
CA ASP A 191 7.58 27.13 24.56
C ASP A 191 8.91 27.81 24.18
N ASN A 192 9.92 27.01 23.77
CA ASN A 192 11.30 27.47 23.63
C ASN A 192 11.92 27.27 22.24
N GLY A 193 11.32 26.45 21.38
CA GLY A 193 11.86 26.10 20.06
C GLY A 193 11.55 27.09 18.94
N GLY A 194 10.71 28.10 19.20
CA GLY A 194 10.35 29.11 18.21
C GLY A 194 9.41 28.61 17.11
N VAL A 195 8.75 27.47 17.33
CA VAL A 195 7.73 26.89 16.44
C VAL A 195 6.32 27.19 16.93
N GLN A 196 5.32 27.03 16.05
CA GLN A 196 3.91 27.21 16.41
C GLN A 196 3.27 25.91 16.94
N ALA A 197 3.85 24.76 16.60
CA ALA A 197 3.34 23.45 16.95
C ALA A 197 4.49 22.47 17.19
N ALA A 198 4.27 21.49 18.07
CA ALA A 198 5.16 20.35 18.16
C ALA A 198 4.99 19.44 16.94
N ILE A 199 3.73 19.14 16.58
CA ILE A 199 3.33 18.40 15.39
C ILE A 199 1.99 18.97 14.89
N TRP A 200 1.78 18.95 13.57
CA TRP A 200 0.57 19.48 12.92
C TRP A 200 0.01 18.48 11.90
N PRO A 201 -0.75 17.46 12.37
CA PRO A 201 -1.38 16.49 11.48
C PRO A 201 -2.48 17.14 10.64
N ALA A 202 -2.82 16.51 9.51
CA ALA A 202 -3.87 17.00 8.62
C ALA A 202 -5.24 16.96 9.31
N ALA A 203 -5.92 18.11 9.38
CA ALA A 203 -7.28 18.20 9.91
C ALA A 203 -8.31 17.84 8.82
N SER A 204 -8.24 16.60 8.33
CA SER A 204 -9.01 16.08 7.19
C SER A 204 -9.79 14.81 7.55
N SER A 205 -10.84 14.51 6.79
CA SER A 205 -11.62 13.27 6.91
C SER A 205 -11.24 12.22 5.86
N GLU A 206 -10.14 12.42 5.14
CA GLU A 206 -9.63 11.45 4.18
C GLU A 206 -9.17 10.20 4.95
N PHE A 207 -9.59 9.03 4.48
CA PHE A 207 -9.41 7.78 5.22
C PHE A 207 -7.93 7.45 5.49
N PHE A 208 -7.04 7.81 4.56
CA PHE A 208 -5.61 7.51 4.63
C PHE A 208 -4.84 8.38 5.64
N GLN A 209 -5.40 9.52 6.08
CA GLN A 209 -4.71 10.38 7.06
C GLN A 209 -4.49 9.65 8.38
N SER A 210 -5.43 8.75 8.74
CA SER A 210 -5.33 7.89 9.91
C SER A 210 -4.07 7.01 9.93
N TRP A 211 -3.47 6.76 8.76
CA TRP A 211 -2.23 5.99 8.62
C TRP A 211 -0.98 6.76 9.06
N PHE A 212 -1.06 8.08 9.17
CA PHE A 212 0.08 8.95 9.47
C PHE A 212 -0.07 9.72 10.79
N ASP A 213 -1.16 9.53 11.53
CA ASP A 213 -1.33 10.09 12.88
C ASP A 213 -1.67 9.02 13.94
N PHE A 214 -2.83 8.39 13.87
CA PHE A 214 -3.35 7.47 14.87
C PHE A 214 -2.74 6.08 14.73
N TYR A 215 -2.69 5.55 13.51
CA TYR A 215 -2.30 4.16 13.30
C TYR A 215 -0.84 3.86 13.70
N PRO A 216 0.17 4.71 13.40
CA PRO A 216 1.53 4.50 13.88
C PRO A 216 1.61 4.38 15.40
N LEU A 217 0.87 5.21 16.14
CA LEU A 217 0.81 5.14 17.60
C LEU A 217 0.06 3.90 18.10
N PHE A 218 -1.06 3.54 17.47
CA PHE A 218 -1.82 2.35 17.83
C PHE A 218 -1.02 1.07 17.63
N ILE A 219 -0.36 0.91 16.48
CA ILE A 219 0.43 -0.30 16.19
C ILE A 219 1.65 -0.40 17.11
N ALA A 220 2.27 0.73 17.46
CA ALA A 220 3.36 0.78 18.43
C ALA A 220 2.88 0.38 19.84
N ALA A 221 1.78 0.98 20.31
CA ALA A 221 1.22 0.71 21.65
C ALA A 221 0.64 -0.70 21.80
N SER A 222 0.15 -1.30 20.73
CA SER A 222 -0.43 -2.65 20.72
C SER A 222 0.58 -3.75 20.46
N GLY A 223 1.82 -3.41 20.11
CA GLY A 223 2.85 -4.39 19.74
C GLY A 223 2.62 -5.04 18.38
N GLY A 224 2.01 -4.33 17.43
CA GLY A 224 1.86 -4.81 16.05
C GLY A 224 0.43 -5.16 15.61
N GLN A 225 -0.61 -4.81 16.38
CA GLN A 225 -1.99 -5.16 15.98
C GLN A 225 -2.44 -4.37 14.74
N GLN A 226 -3.08 -5.07 13.82
CA GLN A 226 -3.74 -4.45 12.67
C GLN A 226 -5.03 -3.74 13.10
N LEU A 227 -5.50 -2.75 12.34
CA LEU A 227 -6.75 -2.03 12.66
C LEU A 227 -7.99 -2.94 12.57
N VAL A 228 -7.97 -3.90 11.65
CA VAL A 228 -9.06 -4.83 11.38
C VAL A 228 -8.48 -6.23 11.23
N GLU A 229 -9.11 -7.20 11.88
CA GLU A 229 -8.79 -8.62 11.76
C GLU A 229 -10.11 -9.39 11.73
N ASP A 230 -10.27 -10.36 10.81
CA ASP A 230 -11.50 -11.13 10.61
C ASP A 230 -12.78 -10.28 10.46
N GLY A 231 -12.66 -9.09 9.86
CA GLY A 231 -13.76 -8.15 9.67
C GLY A 231 -14.21 -7.42 10.94
N ALA A 232 -13.47 -7.56 12.04
CA ALA A 232 -13.71 -6.86 13.31
C ALA A 232 -12.63 -5.81 13.59
N SER A 233 -13.05 -4.65 14.11
CA SER A 233 -12.14 -3.59 14.55
C SER A 233 -11.35 -4.01 15.79
N GLN A 234 -10.03 -3.82 15.77
CA GLN A 234 -9.14 -4.17 16.88
C GLN A 234 -8.77 -2.97 17.77
N PHE A 235 -9.02 -1.74 17.31
CA PHE A 235 -8.53 -0.51 17.95
C PHE A 235 -9.38 -0.01 19.14
N ASN A 236 -10.54 -0.62 19.44
CA ASN A 236 -11.33 -0.26 20.63
C ASN A 236 -10.86 -1.03 21.87
N ASN A 237 -9.61 -0.80 22.26
CA ASN A 237 -8.93 -1.46 23.37
C ASN A 237 -8.03 -0.46 24.12
N GLU A 238 -7.24 -0.93 25.09
CA GLU A 238 -6.34 -0.07 25.88
C GLU A 238 -5.29 0.64 25.01
N ALA A 239 -4.72 -0.04 24.01
CA ALA A 239 -3.74 0.56 23.11
C ALA A 239 -4.34 1.69 22.25
N GLY A 240 -5.55 1.49 21.72
CA GLY A 240 -6.25 2.53 20.97
C GLY A 240 -6.68 3.70 21.85
N GLN A 241 -7.13 3.43 23.08
CA GLN A 241 -7.40 4.49 24.07
C GLN A 241 -6.13 5.26 24.44
N ALA A 242 -4.98 4.59 24.56
CA ALA A 242 -3.71 5.23 24.83
C ALA A 242 -3.27 6.14 23.66
N ALA A 243 -3.32 5.66 22.42
CA ALA A 243 -2.99 6.45 21.23
C ALA A 243 -3.93 7.68 21.07
N ALA A 244 -5.24 7.49 21.21
CA ALA A 244 -6.20 8.59 21.18
C ALA A 244 -6.01 9.55 22.37
N GLY A 245 -5.66 9.02 23.54
CA GLY A 245 -5.36 9.79 24.75
C GLY A 245 -4.14 10.68 24.61
N LEU A 246 -3.09 10.23 23.92
CA LEU A 246 -1.93 11.05 23.59
C LEU A 246 -2.35 12.26 22.74
N TRP A 247 -3.07 12.02 21.64
CA TRP A 247 -3.57 13.11 20.79
C TRP A 247 -4.49 14.07 21.55
N ALA A 248 -5.40 13.54 22.37
CA ALA A 248 -6.27 14.38 23.20
C ALA A 248 -5.47 15.32 24.12
N GLN A 249 -4.37 14.83 24.72
CA GLN A 249 -3.49 15.65 25.54
C GLN A 249 -2.71 16.68 24.70
N MET A 250 -2.22 16.32 23.52
CA MET A 250 -1.54 17.24 22.59
C MET A 250 -2.46 18.42 22.22
N TYR A 251 -3.72 18.14 21.86
CA TYR A 251 -4.71 19.17 21.56
C TYR A 251 -5.11 19.99 22.80
N GLN A 252 -5.29 19.35 23.96
CA GLN A 252 -5.69 20.04 25.20
C GLN A 252 -4.62 21.03 25.67
N ARG A 253 -3.33 20.69 25.47
CA ARG A 253 -2.18 21.51 25.83
C ARG A 253 -1.82 22.56 24.77
N GLY A 254 -2.50 22.56 23.62
CA GLY A 254 -2.22 23.48 22.52
C GLY A 254 -0.92 23.19 21.77
N LEU A 255 -0.42 21.95 21.83
CA LEU A 255 0.81 21.52 21.18
C LEU A 255 0.60 21.16 19.71
N THR A 256 -0.67 20.98 19.34
CA THR A 256 -1.12 20.68 17.98
C THR A 256 -2.32 21.58 17.65
N PRO A 257 -2.26 22.36 16.56
CA PRO A 257 -3.38 23.18 16.10
C PRO A 257 -4.53 22.33 15.56
N LYS A 258 -5.75 22.89 15.55
CA LYS A 258 -6.96 22.19 15.07
C LYS A 258 -7.29 22.54 13.62
N GLU A 259 -6.71 23.63 13.14
CA GLU A 259 -6.89 24.16 11.81
C GLU A 259 -6.05 23.39 10.81
N ASN A 260 -6.49 23.34 9.55
CA ASN A 260 -5.67 22.76 8.50
C ASN A 260 -4.50 23.68 8.15
N TYR A 261 -3.29 23.13 8.04
CA TYR A 261 -2.15 23.82 7.46
C TYR A 261 -2.14 23.62 5.93
N THR A 262 -1.95 24.69 5.16
CA THR A 262 -1.81 24.59 3.71
C THR A 262 -0.32 24.54 3.36
N GLY A 263 0.18 23.35 3.04
CA GLY A 263 1.60 23.10 2.78
C GLY A 263 2.13 21.97 3.65
N ASP A 264 3.45 21.92 3.79
CA ASP A 264 4.13 20.97 4.66
C ASP A 264 4.62 21.73 5.90
N SER A 265 3.91 21.61 7.02
CA SER A 265 4.22 22.37 8.23
C SER A 265 5.61 22.11 8.79
N PHE A 266 6.17 20.91 8.56
CA PHE A 266 7.52 20.57 9.01
C PHE A 266 8.57 21.07 8.02
N GLY A 267 8.34 20.88 6.72
CA GLY A 267 9.20 21.44 5.67
C GLY A 267 9.28 22.97 5.71
N ASP A 268 8.17 23.63 6.06
CA ASP A 268 8.07 25.08 6.28
C ASP A 268 8.59 25.52 7.67
N GLN A 269 9.01 24.56 8.51
CA GLN A 269 9.57 24.76 9.85
C GLN A 269 8.61 25.49 10.82
N VAL A 270 7.31 25.37 10.57
CA VAL A 270 6.23 25.87 11.45
C VAL A 270 5.94 24.87 12.58
N ALA A 271 6.10 23.57 12.31
CA ALA A 271 6.04 22.48 13.28
C ALA A 271 7.45 21.90 13.53
N ALA A 272 7.73 21.50 14.78
CA ALA A 272 9.03 20.92 15.14
C ALA A 272 9.23 19.48 14.67
N MET A 273 8.13 18.74 14.51
CA MET A 273 8.11 17.31 14.19
C MET A 273 6.98 16.99 13.20
N SER A 274 7.12 15.86 12.51
CA SER A 274 6.09 15.25 11.66
C SER A 274 6.16 13.73 11.75
N ILE A 275 5.01 13.04 11.71
CA ILE A 275 4.96 11.59 11.51
C ILE A 275 4.80 11.37 10.01
N VAL A 276 5.82 10.84 9.36
CA VAL A 276 5.88 10.73 7.89
C VAL A 276 6.78 9.57 7.49
N GLY A 277 6.61 9.05 6.27
CA GLY A 277 7.50 8.05 5.70
C GLY A 277 8.68 8.63 4.90
N PRO A 278 9.54 7.74 4.34
CA PRO A 278 10.82 8.12 3.75
C PRO A 278 10.74 9.01 2.50
N TRP A 279 9.59 9.09 1.82
CA TRP A 279 9.40 9.98 0.67
C TRP A 279 9.67 11.46 1.03
N ALA A 280 9.50 11.82 2.30
CA ALA A 280 9.75 13.18 2.78
C ALA A 280 11.23 13.58 2.78
N ILE A 281 12.16 12.61 2.75
CA ILE A 281 13.61 12.87 2.71
C ILE A 281 13.99 13.76 1.52
N ALA A 282 13.42 13.48 0.34
CA ALA A 282 13.68 14.28 -0.87
C ALA A 282 13.07 15.69 -0.76
N VAL A 283 11.93 15.83 -0.08
CA VAL A 283 11.24 17.11 0.14
C VAL A 283 12.04 18.02 1.08
N TYR A 284 12.50 17.45 2.19
CA TYR A 284 13.26 18.16 3.23
C TYR A 284 14.68 18.46 2.75
N GLY A 285 15.38 17.47 2.16
CA GLY A 285 16.75 17.63 1.68
C GLY A 285 17.63 18.38 2.68
N ASP A 286 18.35 19.40 2.19
CA ASP A 286 19.18 20.28 3.00
C ASP A 286 18.42 21.49 3.61
N LYS A 287 17.10 21.60 3.38
CA LYS A 287 16.30 22.74 3.87
C LYS A 287 16.02 22.67 5.37
N VAL A 288 16.00 21.46 5.92
CA VAL A 288 15.76 21.18 7.34
C VAL A 288 16.90 20.31 7.84
N ASN A 289 17.52 20.67 8.97
CA ASN A 289 18.44 19.78 9.66
C ASN A 289 17.62 18.76 10.47
N TRP A 290 17.33 17.60 9.88
CA TRP A 290 16.38 16.64 10.46
C TRP A 290 17.07 15.43 11.11
N GLY A 291 16.39 14.84 12.08
CA GLY A 291 16.64 13.49 12.58
C GLY A 291 15.39 12.63 12.50
N VAL A 292 15.53 11.33 12.75
CA VAL A 292 14.43 10.37 12.75
C VAL A 292 14.40 9.61 14.06
N ALA A 293 13.21 9.40 14.61
CA ALA A 293 12.95 8.57 15.78
C ALA A 293 11.70 7.71 15.53
N PRO A 294 11.59 6.53 16.15
CA PRO A 294 10.33 5.80 16.20
C PRO A 294 9.23 6.64 16.86
N VAL A 295 7.97 6.30 16.60
CA VAL A 295 6.85 6.83 17.38
C VAL A 295 6.95 6.35 18.85
N PRO A 296 6.48 7.14 19.83
CA PRO A 296 6.56 6.74 21.23
C PRO A 296 5.62 5.57 21.51
N THR A 297 5.92 4.82 22.57
CA THR A 297 4.98 3.87 23.19
C THR A 297 4.55 4.36 24.57
N PRO A 298 3.50 3.77 25.20
CA PRO A 298 3.10 4.18 26.54
C PRO A 298 4.24 4.09 27.57
N ASP A 299 4.95 2.96 27.58
CA ASP A 299 5.95 2.64 28.61
C ASP A 299 7.41 2.79 28.15
N GLY A 300 7.64 3.01 26.86
CA GLY A 300 8.98 3.04 26.26
C GLY A 300 9.51 1.63 26.04
N VAL A 301 9.68 1.25 24.78
CA VAL A 301 10.38 0.01 24.38
C VAL A 301 11.64 0.39 23.60
N SER A 302 12.53 -0.58 23.37
CA SER A 302 13.70 -0.29 22.55
C SER A 302 13.27 0.09 21.13
N ALA A 303 14.02 0.99 20.48
CA ALA A 303 13.69 1.47 19.14
C ALA A 303 13.52 0.33 18.11
N GLU A 304 14.27 -0.76 18.29
CA GLU A 304 14.23 -1.95 17.44
C GLU A 304 12.95 -2.80 17.62
N GLU A 305 12.23 -2.62 18.73
CA GLU A 305 10.99 -3.32 19.05
C GLU A 305 9.73 -2.49 18.74
N VAL A 306 9.88 -1.22 18.38
CA VAL A 306 8.74 -0.35 18.03
C VAL A 306 8.18 -0.75 16.67
N ASN A 307 6.95 -1.24 16.67
CA ASN A 307 6.18 -1.45 15.45
C ASN A 307 5.64 -0.11 14.95
N THR A 308 5.59 0.09 13.63
CA THR A 308 4.97 1.27 13.03
C THR A 308 4.20 0.87 11.77
N PHE A 309 3.29 1.74 11.33
CA PHE A 309 2.63 1.59 10.05
C PHE A 309 3.67 1.77 8.93
N SER A 310 3.61 0.90 7.93
CA SER A 310 4.39 1.04 6.71
C SER A 310 3.46 1.26 5.52
N ASP A 311 3.67 2.32 4.76
CA ASP A 311 3.01 2.48 3.46
C ASP A 311 3.70 1.57 2.45
N GLU A 312 3.20 0.35 2.37
CA GLU A 312 3.72 -0.67 1.49
C GLU A 312 2.99 -0.63 0.14
N LYS A 313 3.75 -0.89 -0.93
CA LYS A 313 3.16 -1.18 -2.23
C LYS A 313 3.73 -2.47 -2.79
N SER A 314 2.84 -3.17 -3.46
CA SER A 314 3.11 -4.38 -4.20
C SER A 314 2.90 -4.16 -5.69
N ILE A 315 3.50 -5.04 -6.46
CA ILE A 315 3.21 -5.22 -7.87
C ILE A 315 2.07 -6.25 -7.95
N GLY A 316 0.96 -5.86 -8.58
CA GLY A 316 -0.12 -6.76 -8.94
C GLY A 316 -0.10 -7.02 -10.44
N MET A 317 -0.28 -8.28 -10.84
CA MET A 317 -0.59 -8.63 -12.23
C MET A 317 -2.09 -8.80 -12.38
N PHE A 318 -2.68 -8.15 -13.39
CA PHE A 318 -4.13 -8.08 -13.54
C PHE A 318 -4.65 -9.05 -14.58
N SER A 319 -5.84 -9.58 -14.34
CA SER A 319 -6.44 -10.66 -15.14
C SER A 319 -6.72 -10.26 -16.61
N ALA A 320 -6.83 -8.96 -16.89
CA ALA A 320 -6.93 -8.41 -18.24
C ALA A 320 -5.63 -8.54 -19.07
N CYS A 321 -4.50 -8.91 -18.46
CA CYS A 321 -3.25 -9.15 -19.18
C CYS A 321 -3.31 -10.42 -20.03
N GLU A 322 -3.08 -10.28 -21.34
CA GLU A 322 -3.01 -11.39 -22.29
C GLU A 322 -1.59 -11.95 -22.44
N ASN A 323 -0.55 -11.11 -22.37
CA ASN A 323 0.86 -11.48 -22.58
C ASN A 323 1.64 -11.63 -21.27
N ARG A 324 1.19 -12.51 -20.37
CA ARG A 324 1.69 -12.58 -18.97
C ARG A 324 3.08 -13.19 -18.84
N GLY A 325 3.60 -13.81 -19.90
CA GLY A 325 4.97 -14.32 -19.95
C GLY A 325 6.02 -13.24 -20.23
N THR A 326 5.58 -12.01 -20.54
CA THR A 326 6.44 -10.81 -20.71
C THR A 326 6.83 -10.23 -19.36
#